data_AF-A0A922ZXK0-F1
#
_entry.id   AF-A0A922ZXK0-F1
#
_cell.length_a   1.000
_cell.length_b   1.000
_cell.length_c   1.000
_cell.angle_alpha   90.00
_cell.angle_beta   90.00
_cell.angle_gamma   90.00
#
_symmetry.space_group_name_H-M   'P 1'
#
loop_
_entity.id
_entity.type
_entity.pdbx_description
1 polymer ?
#
loop_
_entity_poly.entity_id
_entity_poly.type
_entity_poly.pdbx_seq_one_letter_code
_entity_poly.pdbx_strand_id
1 'polypeptide(L)'
;MKFFNRFILIAALVLLIPAAGTCQEEGELLENVGNGSINWTSGLIRAVGVGAPPENYYGKPEARPMALRAAKMDAYRNILEVIQGVRIQSSTTVKNFMMADDSISAQVSGMVRGAQVAKQEYMSDGTVEVTLEMNLKGGFAQLVLPEEIKQVEPIQSSSSSSPTPSNQKNASTTYTGLVVDARGLDAKPAMSPRVLDENGQEVYGAAFVSREYAVQQGMSGYSKNVDTATENQRVTKNPLIVKAIKTEGPGKTDFIINNTEASNLRGAPENLSFLKQCRVIIVVD
;
A
#
# COMPACT_ATOMS: atom_id res chain seq x y z
N MET A 1 15.88 -68.07 -44.87
CA MET A 1 17.08 -67.22 -45.03
C MET A 1 16.63 -65.77 -44.90
N LYS A 2 17.19 -65.04 -43.92
CA LYS A 2 17.11 -63.58 -43.67
C LYS A 2 15.82 -62.99 -43.04
N PHE A 3 15.93 -62.88 -41.71
CA PHE A 3 15.37 -61.90 -40.78
C PHE A 3 14.97 -60.54 -41.35
N PHE A 4 13.88 -59.94 -40.83
CA PHE A 4 13.91 -58.55 -40.34
C PHE A 4 12.74 -58.27 -39.37
N ASN A 5 13.07 -58.16 -38.08
CA ASN A 5 12.24 -57.57 -37.03
C ASN A 5 12.02 -56.09 -37.34
N ARG A 6 10.77 -55.60 -37.24
CA ARG A 6 10.49 -54.16 -37.17
C ARG A 6 9.91 -53.80 -35.80
N PHE A 7 10.80 -53.33 -34.94
CA PHE A 7 10.48 -52.54 -33.75
C PHE A 7 9.74 -51.27 -34.19
N ILE A 8 8.52 -51.07 -33.69
CA ILE A 8 7.80 -49.79 -33.81
C ILE A 8 8.25 -48.94 -32.62
N LEU A 9 9.02 -47.89 -32.92
CA LEU A 9 9.49 -46.88 -31.97
C LEU A 9 8.37 -45.85 -31.75
N ILE A 10 7.97 -45.71 -30.48
CA ILE A 10 7.03 -44.71 -29.98
C ILE A 10 7.69 -43.32 -30.04
N ALA A 11 7.04 -42.36 -30.69
CA ALA A 11 7.35 -40.94 -30.56
C ALA A 11 6.12 -40.23 -29.98
N ALA A 12 6.03 -40.22 -28.65
CA ALA A 12 5.07 -39.38 -27.93
C ALA A 12 5.62 -37.94 -27.91
N LEU A 13 5.09 -37.10 -28.80
CA LEU A 13 5.36 -35.67 -28.85
C LEU A 13 4.63 -34.99 -27.67
N VAL A 14 5.34 -34.79 -26.57
CA VAL A 14 4.84 -33.98 -25.44
C VAL A 14 4.92 -32.50 -25.85
N LEU A 15 3.76 -31.91 -26.15
CA LEU A 15 3.60 -30.47 -26.33
C LEU A 15 3.83 -29.77 -24.99
N LEU A 16 5.04 -29.22 -24.81
CA LEU A 16 5.33 -28.21 -23.78
C LEU A 16 4.56 -26.94 -24.15
N ILE A 17 3.42 -26.72 -23.51
CA ILE A 17 2.73 -25.43 -23.51
C ILE A 17 3.59 -24.48 -22.65
N PRO A 18 4.18 -23.41 -23.20
CA PRO A 18 4.75 -22.38 -22.37
C PRO A 18 3.59 -21.66 -21.67
N ALA A 19 3.37 -21.98 -20.40
CA ALA A 19 2.60 -21.12 -19.53
C ALA A 19 3.34 -19.78 -19.49
N ALA A 20 2.80 -18.78 -20.16
CA ALA A 20 3.18 -17.40 -19.93
C ALA A 20 2.86 -17.11 -18.46
N GLY A 21 3.87 -17.28 -17.60
CA GLY A 21 3.78 -16.95 -16.21
C GLY A 21 3.54 -15.46 -16.10
N THR A 22 2.30 -15.07 -15.85
CA THR A 22 2.07 -13.92 -14.98
C THR A 22 2.66 -14.34 -13.64
N CYS A 23 3.89 -13.91 -13.36
CA CYS A 23 4.42 -13.92 -12.00
C CYS A 23 3.57 -12.92 -11.22
N GLN A 24 2.37 -13.37 -10.81
CA GLN A 24 1.61 -12.70 -9.80
C GLN A 24 2.37 -13.02 -8.52
N GLU A 25 3.07 -12.03 -7.97
CA GLU A 25 3.78 -12.17 -6.70
C GLU A 25 2.76 -12.66 -5.65
N GLU A 26 2.83 -13.95 -5.31
CA GLU A 26 1.99 -14.55 -4.28
C GLU A 26 2.24 -13.78 -2.98
N GLY A 27 1.20 -13.10 -2.48
CA GLY A 27 1.26 -12.38 -1.21
C GLY A 27 1.05 -10.86 -1.28
N GLU A 28 0.98 -10.26 -2.46
CA GLU A 28 0.69 -8.81 -2.56
C GLU A 28 -0.75 -8.46 -2.18
N LEU A 29 -0.90 -7.33 -1.47
CA LEU A 29 -2.19 -6.74 -1.14
C LEU A 29 -2.64 -5.79 -2.24
N LEU A 30 -3.38 -6.33 -3.21
CA LEU A 30 -3.96 -5.60 -4.34
C LEU A 30 -5.44 -5.27 -4.07
N GLU A 31 -5.80 -4.01 -4.29
CA GLU A 31 -7.17 -3.50 -4.30
C GLU A 31 -7.50 -2.98 -5.69
N ASN A 32 -8.53 -3.55 -6.34
CA ASN A 32 -8.96 -3.12 -7.68
C ASN A 32 -9.98 -1.98 -7.58
N VAL A 33 -9.80 -0.94 -8.40
CA VAL A 33 -10.69 0.21 -8.49
C VAL A 33 -10.91 0.53 -9.97
N GLY A 34 -12.09 0.19 -10.49
CA GLY A 34 -12.40 0.35 -11.91
C GLY A 34 -11.38 -0.34 -12.81
N ASN A 35 -10.78 0.42 -13.72
CA ASN A 35 -9.73 -0.05 -14.66
C ASN A 35 -8.29 0.11 -14.10
N GLY A 36 -8.15 0.14 -12.78
CA GLY A 36 -6.85 0.22 -12.13
C GLY A 36 -6.80 -0.51 -10.80
N SER A 37 -5.66 -0.41 -10.13
CA SER A 37 -5.40 -1.10 -8.88
C SER A 37 -4.43 -0.31 -8.00
N ILE A 38 -4.56 -0.56 -6.69
CA ILE A 38 -3.67 -0.08 -5.64
C ILE A 38 -2.96 -1.32 -5.08
N ASN A 39 -1.65 -1.36 -5.20
CA ASN A 39 -0.81 -2.33 -4.50
C ASN A 39 -0.33 -1.70 -3.20
N TRP A 40 -0.96 -2.10 -2.09
CA TRP A 40 -0.67 -1.58 -0.76
C TRP A 40 0.63 -2.15 -0.16
N THR A 41 1.10 -3.27 -0.67
CA THR A 41 2.39 -3.86 -0.27
C THR A 41 3.55 -3.03 -0.82
N SER A 42 3.53 -2.72 -2.13
CA SER A 42 4.59 -1.91 -2.77
C SER A 42 4.35 -0.40 -2.66
N GLY A 43 3.10 0.03 -2.51
CA GLY A 43 2.68 1.43 -2.57
C GLY A 43 2.51 1.96 -4.00
N LEU A 44 2.36 1.08 -4.99
CA LEU A 44 2.19 1.45 -6.40
C LEU A 44 0.73 1.46 -6.80
N ILE A 45 0.35 2.45 -7.59
CA ILE A 45 -0.95 2.54 -8.23
C ILE A 45 -0.76 2.37 -9.72
N ARG A 46 -1.60 1.55 -10.35
CA ARG A 46 -1.62 1.34 -11.79
C ARG A 46 -3.01 1.54 -12.34
N ALA A 47 -3.12 2.09 -13.54
CA ALA A 47 -4.38 2.08 -14.29
C ALA A 47 -4.12 1.91 -15.77
N VAL A 48 -5.01 1.19 -16.44
CA VAL A 48 -4.95 0.91 -17.87
C VAL A 48 -5.92 1.84 -18.58
N GLY A 49 -5.49 2.43 -19.68
CA GLY A 49 -6.35 3.15 -20.62
C GLY A 49 -6.28 2.56 -22.01
N VAL A 50 -7.40 2.61 -22.71
CA VAL A 50 -7.55 2.04 -24.05
C VAL A 50 -7.92 3.14 -25.03
N GLY A 51 -7.31 3.10 -26.22
CA GLY A 51 -7.58 4.07 -27.28
C GLY A 51 -7.62 3.41 -28.64
N ALA A 52 -8.72 3.63 -29.36
CA ALA A 52 -8.89 3.18 -30.73
C ALA A 52 -8.69 4.35 -31.72
N PRO A 53 -8.16 4.09 -32.93
CA PRO A 53 -8.13 5.10 -33.97
C PRO A 53 -9.56 5.38 -34.47
N PRO A 54 -9.89 6.61 -34.87
CA PRO A 54 -11.16 6.88 -35.52
C PRO A 54 -11.22 6.20 -36.91
N GLU A 55 -12.41 5.77 -37.33
CA GLU A 55 -12.61 4.99 -38.57
C GLU A 55 -12.03 5.67 -39.82
N ASN A 56 -12.17 7.00 -39.91
CA ASN A 56 -11.66 7.79 -41.05
C ASN A 56 -10.13 7.85 -41.13
N TYR A 57 -9.41 7.31 -40.14
CA TYR A 57 -7.95 7.21 -40.13
C TYR A 57 -7.42 5.78 -40.27
N TYR A 58 -8.26 4.77 -40.45
CA TYR A 58 -7.80 3.40 -40.64
C TYR A 58 -6.82 3.27 -41.81
N GLY A 59 -5.74 2.52 -41.59
CA GLY A 59 -4.65 2.35 -42.55
C GLY A 59 -3.76 3.59 -42.77
N LYS A 60 -4.08 4.73 -42.15
CA LYS A 60 -3.27 5.95 -42.29
C LYS A 60 -2.15 6.01 -41.24
N PRO A 61 -1.01 6.67 -41.55
CA PRO A 61 0.10 6.83 -40.61
C PRO A 61 -0.29 7.49 -39.28
N GLU A 62 -1.33 8.34 -39.30
CA GLU A 62 -1.79 9.08 -38.12
C GLU A 62 -2.62 8.22 -37.16
N ALA A 63 -3.15 7.06 -37.59
CA ALA A 63 -4.04 6.21 -36.80
C ALA A 63 -3.43 5.84 -35.44
N ARG A 64 -2.21 5.30 -35.45
CA ARG A 64 -1.52 4.83 -34.24
C ARG A 64 -1.20 5.98 -33.27
N PRO A 65 -0.64 7.13 -33.71
CA PRO A 65 -0.48 8.29 -32.84
C PRO A 65 -1.78 8.82 -32.24
N MET A 66 -2.93 8.70 -32.93
CA MET A 66 -4.23 9.10 -32.37
C MET A 66 -4.73 8.12 -31.32
N ALA A 67 -4.70 6.82 -31.63
CA ALA A 67 -5.04 5.76 -30.69
C ALA A 67 -4.22 5.86 -29.40
N LEU A 68 -2.91 6.11 -29.52
CA LEU A 68 -2.02 6.31 -28.37
C LEU A 68 -2.43 7.53 -27.52
N ARG A 69 -2.81 8.65 -28.14
CA ARG A 69 -3.27 9.85 -27.40
C ARG A 69 -4.57 9.57 -26.66
N ALA A 70 -5.51 8.88 -27.30
CA ALA A 70 -6.77 8.46 -26.69
C ALA A 70 -6.52 7.52 -25.48
N ALA A 71 -5.66 6.51 -25.67
CA ALA A 71 -5.29 5.57 -24.61
C ALA A 71 -4.66 6.25 -23.40
N LYS A 72 -3.76 7.23 -23.63
CA LYS A 72 -3.17 8.03 -22.55
C LYS A 72 -4.21 8.85 -21.79
N MET A 73 -5.12 9.52 -22.50
CA MET A 73 -6.19 10.30 -21.86
C MET A 73 -7.13 9.42 -21.04
N ASP A 74 -7.45 8.24 -21.54
CA ASP A 74 -8.26 7.27 -20.81
C ASP A 74 -7.52 6.76 -19.56
N ALA A 75 -6.23 6.43 -19.68
CA ALA A 75 -5.41 6.00 -18.56
C ALA A 75 -5.29 7.08 -17.48
N TYR A 76 -5.17 8.36 -17.87
CA TYR A 76 -5.17 9.48 -16.92
C TYR A 76 -6.49 9.62 -16.16
N ARG A 77 -7.63 9.37 -16.82
CA ARG A 77 -8.94 9.34 -16.15
C ARG A 77 -9.00 8.20 -15.14
N ASN A 78 -8.60 7.01 -15.58
CA ASN A 78 -8.69 5.80 -14.76
C ASN A 78 -7.75 5.89 -13.54
N ILE A 79 -6.52 6.39 -13.69
CA ILE A 79 -5.61 6.54 -12.53
C ILE A 79 -6.09 7.63 -11.56
N LEU A 80 -6.73 8.70 -12.04
CA LEU A 80 -7.32 9.72 -11.17
C LEU A 80 -8.46 9.13 -10.32
N GLU A 81 -9.31 8.29 -10.91
CA GLU A 81 -10.38 7.59 -10.18
C GLU A 81 -9.80 6.69 -9.08
N VAL A 82 -8.76 5.90 -9.40
CA VAL A 82 -8.08 5.06 -8.42
C VAL A 82 -7.53 5.93 -7.28
N ILE A 83 -6.86 7.03 -7.61
CA ILE A 83 -6.29 7.96 -6.62
C ILE A 83 -7.36 8.58 -5.74
N GLN A 84 -8.49 9.00 -6.29
CA GLN A 84 -9.61 9.53 -5.52
C GLN A 84 -10.18 8.52 -4.51
N GLY A 85 -10.10 7.23 -4.82
CA GLY A 85 -10.49 6.14 -3.94
C GLY A 85 -9.51 5.83 -2.80
N VAL A 86 -8.27 6.35 -2.87
CA VAL A 86 -7.25 6.09 -1.83
C VAL A 86 -7.70 6.66 -0.49
N ARG A 87 -7.65 5.81 0.54
CA ARG A 87 -7.96 6.17 1.93
C ARG A 87 -6.75 6.85 2.55
N ILE A 88 -6.93 8.08 3.01
CA ILE A 88 -5.93 8.79 3.82
C ILE A 88 -6.08 8.33 5.27
N GLN A 89 -7.29 8.40 5.80
CA GLN A 89 -7.69 7.98 7.16
C GLN A 89 -9.09 7.34 7.11
N SER A 90 -9.60 6.88 8.27
CA SER A 90 -10.90 6.20 8.34
C SER A 90 -12.06 7.06 7.81
N SER A 91 -12.07 8.36 8.07
CA SER A 91 -13.11 9.28 7.59
C SER A 91 -12.75 10.10 6.34
N THR A 92 -11.53 9.97 5.82
CA THR A 92 -10.99 10.86 4.78
C THR A 92 -10.35 10.07 3.65
N THR A 93 -10.90 10.21 2.44
CA THR A 93 -10.27 9.77 1.19
C THR A 93 -9.61 10.94 0.49
N VAL A 94 -8.75 10.66 -0.50
CA VAL A 94 -8.16 11.69 -1.36
C VAL A 94 -9.25 12.51 -2.06
N LYS A 95 -10.35 11.88 -2.49
CA LYS A 95 -11.51 12.61 -3.03
C LYS A 95 -12.06 13.64 -2.05
N ASN A 96 -12.30 13.25 -0.79
CA ASN A 96 -12.82 14.18 0.23
C ASN A 96 -11.82 15.32 0.45
N PHE A 97 -10.52 15.01 0.46
CA PHE A 97 -9.47 16.00 0.64
C PHE A 97 -9.39 17.00 -0.53
N MET A 98 -9.52 16.52 -1.77
CA MET A 98 -9.59 17.39 -2.96
C MET A 98 -10.84 18.26 -3.01
N MET A 99 -11.97 17.79 -2.45
CA MET A 99 -13.20 18.58 -2.36
C MET A 99 -13.11 19.71 -1.34
N ALA A 100 -12.25 19.57 -0.33
CA ALA A 100 -12.06 20.56 0.70
C ALA A 100 -11.13 21.71 0.27
N ASP A 101 -10.19 21.46 -0.65
CA ASP A 101 -9.21 22.45 -1.11
C ASP A 101 -8.88 22.31 -2.61
N ASP A 102 -9.18 23.35 -3.38
CA ASP A 102 -8.91 23.43 -4.81
C ASP A 102 -7.40 23.36 -5.13
N SER A 103 -6.53 23.84 -4.24
CA SER A 103 -5.07 23.74 -4.37
C SER A 103 -4.62 22.28 -4.34
N ILE A 104 -5.18 21.49 -3.42
CA ILE A 104 -4.92 20.05 -3.35
C ILE A 104 -5.43 19.36 -4.61
N SER A 105 -6.63 19.72 -5.07
CA SER A 105 -7.19 19.18 -6.32
C SER A 105 -6.29 19.45 -7.54
N ALA A 106 -5.77 20.67 -7.67
CA ALA A 106 -4.84 21.05 -8.72
C ALA A 106 -3.50 20.29 -8.62
N GLN A 107 -2.94 20.14 -7.42
CA GLN A 107 -1.69 19.43 -7.20
C GLN A 107 -1.82 17.93 -7.48
N VAL A 108 -2.89 17.27 -7.01
CA VAL A 108 -3.17 15.85 -7.32
C VAL A 108 -3.34 15.66 -8.82
N SER A 109 -4.10 16.52 -9.48
CA SER A 109 -4.27 16.48 -10.94
C SER A 109 -2.95 16.67 -11.69
N GLY A 110 -2.07 17.54 -11.18
CA GLY A 110 -0.71 17.74 -11.69
C GLY A 110 0.15 16.50 -11.56
N MET A 111 0.12 15.83 -10.40
CA MET A 111 0.85 14.58 -10.17
C MET A 111 0.36 13.45 -11.08
N VAL A 112 -0.96 13.32 -11.27
CA VAL A 112 -1.55 12.34 -12.20
C VAL A 112 -1.07 12.57 -13.64
N ARG A 113 -0.97 13.82 -14.09
CA ARG A 113 -0.42 14.13 -15.43
C ARG A 113 1.07 13.75 -15.55
N GLY A 114 1.79 13.74 -14.43
CA GLY A 114 3.18 13.28 -14.33
C GLY A 114 3.36 11.78 -14.12
N ALA A 115 2.27 11.00 -14.08
CA ALA A 115 2.33 9.55 -13.93
C ALA A 115 3.17 8.91 -15.05
N GLN A 116 3.96 7.90 -14.70
CA GLN A 116 4.89 7.25 -15.61
C GLN A 116 4.16 6.20 -16.48
N VAL A 117 4.56 6.07 -17.73
CA VAL A 117 4.07 4.98 -18.60
C VAL A 117 4.85 3.71 -18.24
N ALA A 118 4.20 2.80 -17.53
CA ALA A 118 4.78 1.50 -17.17
C ALA A 118 4.74 0.52 -18.34
N LYS A 119 3.68 0.56 -19.15
CA LYS A 119 3.49 -0.34 -20.30
C LYS A 119 2.76 0.38 -21.43
N GLN A 120 3.12 0.04 -22.66
CA GLN A 120 2.45 0.50 -23.87
C GLN A 120 2.39 -0.63 -24.89
N GLU A 121 1.18 -0.98 -25.33
CA GLU A 121 0.94 -2.10 -26.23
C GLU A 121 0.13 -1.69 -27.44
N TYR A 122 0.49 -2.23 -28.60
CA TYR A 122 -0.22 -2.03 -29.85
C TYR A 122 -0.88 -3.34 -30.26
N MET A 123 -2.21 -3.31 -30.33
CA MET A 123 -3.02 -4.45 -30.74
C MET A 123 -3.10 -4.56 -32.27
N SER A 124 -3.47 -5.75 -32.75
CA SER A 124 -3.57 -6.04 -34.19
C SER A 124 -4.71 -5.28 -34.88
N ASP A 125 -5.75 -4.91 -34.14
CA ASP A 125 -6.90 -4.11 -34.59
C ASP A 125 -6.58 -2.59 -34.69
N GLY A 126 -5.37 -2.18 -34.30
CA GLY A 126 -4.94 -0.79 -34.27
C GLY A 126 -5.22 -0.06 -32.96
N THR A 127 -5.89 -0.72 -31.99
CA THR A 127 -6.07 -0.23 -30.63
C THR A 127 -4.73 -0.16 -29.91
N VAL A 128 -4.62 0.80 -28.98
CA VAL A 128 -3.45 0.97 -28.10
C VAL A 128 -3.91 0.87 -26.66
N GLU A 129 -3.15 0.12 -25.86
CA GLU A 129 -3.29 0.08 -24.41
C GLU A 129 -2.10 0.77 -23.75
N VAL A 130 -2.36 1.59 -22.74
CA VAL A 130 -1.34 2.28 -21.96
C VAL A 130 -1.60 2.02 -20.48
N THR A 131 -0.60 1.47 -19.78
CA THR A 131 -0.62 1.39 -18.32
C THR A 131 0.18 2.55 -17.74
N LEU A 132 -0.50 3.39 -16.96
CA LEU A 132 0.15 4.41 -16.14
C LEU A 132 0.44 3.86 -14.75
N GLU A 133 1.51 4.37 -14.14
CA GLU A 133 1.92 4.03 -12.78
C GLU A 133 2.28 5.29 -11.98
N MET A 134 1.93 5.27 -10.69
CA MET A 134 2.31 6.30 -9.72
C MET A 134 2.64 5.67 -8.36
N ASN A 135 3.52 6.33 -7.59
CA ASN A 135 3.88 5.90 -6.24
C ASN A 135 3.08 6.69 -5.19
N LEU A 136 2.51 6.00 -4.21
CA LEU A 136 1.84 6.61 -3.06
C LEU A 136 2.82 7.25 -2.07
N LYS A 137 4.08 6.84 -2.08
CA LYS A 137 5.17 7.36 -1.24
C LYS A 137 5.83 8.57 -1.92
N GLY A 138 6.70 9.25 -1.20
CA GLY A 138 7.42 10.43 -1.68
C GLY A 138 6.50 11.61 -1.89
N GLY A 139 6.55 12.22 -3.08
CA GLY A 139 5.82 13.46 -3.38
C GLY A 139 4.32 13.38 -3.12
N PHE A 140 3.67 12.26 -3.44
CA PHE A 140 2.24 12.09 -3.20
C PHE A 140 1.92 12.03 -1.70
N ALA A 141 2.65 11.21 -0.93
CA ALA A 141 2.52 11.17 0.53
C ALA A 141 2.77 12.54 1.17
N GLN A 142 3.76 13.30 0.71
CA GLN A 142 4.03 14.65 1.21
C GLN A 142 2.81 15.57 1.08
N LEU A 143 2.02 15.41 0.02
CA LEU A 143 0.84 16.22 -0.25
C LEU A 143 -0.38 15.83 0.61
N VAL A 144 -0.64 14.52 0.76
CA VAL A 144 -1.90 14.03 1.34
C VAL A 144 -1.78 13.59 2.80
N LEU A 145 -0.56 13.44 3.33
CA LEU A 145 -0.39 13.09 4.72
C LEU A 145 -0.84 14.24 5.64
N PRO A 146 -1.55 13.94 6.75
CA PRO A 146 -2.05 14.93 7.69
C PRO A 146 -0.94 15.83 8.27
N GLU A 147 -1.25 17.11 8.49
CA GLU A 147 -0.29 18.09 9.04
C GLU A 147 0.09 17.81 10.49
N GLU A 148 -0.73 17.04 11.22
CA GLU A 148 -0.45 16.58 12.58
C GLU A 148 0.81 15.72 12.65
N ILE A 149 1.21 15.09 11.54
CA ILE A 149 2.50 14.43 11.39
C ILE A 149 3.58 15.52 11.27
N LYS A 150 3.90 16.16 12.39
CA LYS A 150 4.91 17.21 12.46
C LYS A 150 6.32 16.60 12.45
N GLN A 151 7.27 17.37 11.92
CA GLN A 151 8.69 17.09 12.10
C GLN A 151 8.97 17.12 13.60
N VAL A 152 9.47 16.02 14.15
CA VAL A 152 9.62 15.85 15.60
C VAL A 152 10.65 16.87 16.09
N GLU A 153 10.24 17.85 16.90
CA GLU A 153 11.20 18.53 17.77
C GLU A 153 11.84 17.48 18.69
N PRO A 154 13.17 17.53 18.93
CA PRO A 154 13.84 16.58 19.81
C PRO A 154 13.12 16.56 21.15
N ILE A 155 12.74 15.37 21.63
CA ILE A 155 12.02 15.22 22.89
C ILE A 155 12.84 15.88 24.01
N GLN A 156 12.42 17.04 24.51
CA GLN A 156 12.75 17.43 25.87
C GLN A 156 11.88 16.61 26.79
N SER A 157 12.51 15.63 27.45
CA SER A 157 11.93 14.86 28.54
C SER A 157 11.45 15.84 29.61
N SER A 158 10.15 16.12 29.65
CA SER A 158 9.52 16.83 30.77
C SER A 158 9.43 15.87 31.96
N SER A 159 10.53 15.81 32.71
CA SER A 159 10.55 15.30 34.08
C SER A 159 9.76 16.24 34.99
N SER A 160 8.68 15.73 35.59
CA SER A 160 8.17 16.28 36.87
C SER A 160 7.49 15.20 37.73
N SER A 161 8.26 14.73 38.72
CA SER A 161 7.91 14.35 40.12
C SER A 161 6.62 13.57 40.42
N SER A 162 6.60 12.41 41.10
CA SER A 162 7.30 12.00 42.33
C SER A 162 7.34 10.46 42.51
N PRO A 163 8.23 9.89 43.34
CA PRO A 163 8.42 8.45 43.48
C PRO A 163 7.44 7.85 44.49
N THR A 164 6.69 6.82 44.08
CA THR A 164 6.09 5.85 45.00
C THR A 164 6.66 4.47 44.66
N PRO A 165 7.23 3.71 45.61
CA PRO A 165 7.81 2.41 45.32
C PRO A 165 6.70 1.37 45.16
N SER A 166 6.05 1.32 44.00
CA SER A 166 5.31 0.13 43.60
C SER A 166 6.29 -0.86 42.98
N ASN A 167 6.65 -1.84 43.80
CA ASN A 167 7.42 -3.01 43.43
C ASN A 167 6.62 -3.85 42.41
N GLN A 168 6.70 -3.50 41.13
CA GLN A 168 6.37 -4.40 40.03
C GLN A 168 7.50 -4.37 39.01
N LYS A 169 8.34 -5.40 39.13
CA LYS A 169 9.39 -5.78 38.20
C LYS A 169 8.74 -6.29 36.91
N ASN A 170 8.06 -5.43 36.17
CA ASN A 170 7.71 -5.71 34.78
C ASN A 170 8.98 -5.44 33.98
N ALA A 171 9.63 -6.51 33.53
CA ALA A 171 10.74 -6.39 32.59
C ALA A 171 10.23 -5.65 31.35
N SER A 172 10.61 -4.38 31.22
CA SER A 172 10.28 -3.57 30.06
C SER A 172 10.93 -4.23 28.84
N THR A 173 10.11 -4.92 28.05
CA THR A 173 10.58 -5.67 26.89
C THR A 173 10.69 -4.69 25.74
N THR A 174 11.89 -4.54 25.21
CA THR A 174 12.14 -3.67 24.06
C THR A 174 11.82 -4.41 22.78
N TYR A 175 10.99 -3.79 21.94
CA TYR A 175 10.65 -4.29 20.62
C TYR A 175 11.31 -3.45 19.54
N THR A 176 11.36 -4.00 18.35
CA THR A 176 12.06 -3.40 17.20
C THR A 176 11.12 -2.97 16.07
N GLY A 177 9.83 -3.32 16.21
CA GLY A 177 8.75 -3.05 15.29
C GLY A 177 7.41 -3.50 15.88
N LEU A 178 6.32 -3.20 15.18
CA LEU A 178 4.96 -3.61 15.54
C LEU A 178 4.32 -4.33 14.36
N VAL A 179 3.72 -5.49 14.63
CA VAL A 179 2.85 -6.22 13.69
C VAL A 179 1.45 -6.26 14.28
N VAL A 180 0.47 -5.71 13.58
CA VAL A 180 -0.94 -5.71 13.98
C VAL A 180 -1.71 -6.72 13.14
N ASP A 181 -2.14 -7.83 13.73
CA ASP A 181 -3.03 -8.79 13.06
C ASP A 181 -4.48 -8.29 13.11
N ALA A 182 -4.99 -7.81 11.99
CA ALA A 182 -6.34 -7.29 11.82
C ALA A 182 -7.19 -8.12 10.84
N ARG A 183 -6.77 -9.35 10.55
CA ARG A 183 -7.52 -10.29 9.72
C ARG A 183 -8.86 -10.67 10.36
N GLY A 184 -9.87 -10.92 9.53
CA GLY A 184 -11.22 -11.25 9.96
C GLY A 184 -12.05 -10.06 10.46
N LEU A 185 -11.52 -8.83 10.38
CA LEU A 185 -12.21 -7.61 10.81
C LEU A 185 -12.72 -6.73 9.66
N ASP A 186 -12.59 -7.22 8.41
CA ASP A 186 -12.81 -6.44 7.19
C ASP A 186 -12.02 -5.11 7.21
N ALA A 187 -10.82 -5.18 7.79
CA ALA A 187 -9.90 -4.07 7.85
C ALA A 187 -9.48 -3.61 6.45
N LYS A 188 -9.36 -2.29 6.27
CA LYS A 188 -8.86 -1.72 5.03
C LYS A 188 -7.55 -0.98 5.23
N PRO A 189 -6.66 -1.01 4.24
CA PRO A 189 -5.45 -0.21 4.26
C PRO A 189 -5.77 1.28 4.02
N ALA A 190 -4.94 2.14 4.63
CA ALA A 190 -4.93 3.59 4.45
C ALA A 190 -3.49 4.13 4.49
N MET A 191 -3.30 5.36 4.01
CA MET A 191 -2.01 6.04 4.05
C MET A 191 -1.59 6.46 5.47
N SER A 192 -2.56 6.77 6.33
CA SER A 192 -2.38 7.19 7.73
C SER A 192 -3.30 6.41 8.67
N PRO A 193 -3.06 5.11 8.88
CA PRO A 193 -3.85 4.32 9.82
C PRO A 193 -3.59 4.74 11.27
N ARG A 194 -4.51 4.38 12.17
CA ARG A 194 -4.32 4.56 13.62
C ARG A 194 -4.48 3.24 14.35
N VAL A 195 -3.70 3.05 15.40
CA VAL A 195 -3.89 1.97 16.37
C VAL A 195 -4.24 2.62 17.70
N LEU A 196 -5.37 2.23 18.26
CA LEU A 196 -5.92 2.78 19.49
C LEU A 196 -6.04 1.66 20.53
N ASP A 197 -6.03 2.03 21.81
CA ASP A 197 -6.43 1.11 22.87
C ASP A 197 -7.97 1.09 23.05
N GLU A 198 -8.46 0.28 23.99
CA GLU A 198 -9.88 0.10 24.22
C GLU A 198 -10.57 1.38 24.74
N ASN A 199 -9.80 2.34 25.26
CA ASN A 199 -10.29 3.64 25.74
C ASN A 199 -10.27 4.70 24.63
N GLY A 200 -9.86 4.35 23.40
CA GLY A 200 -9.74 5.26 22.27
C GLY A 200 -8.47 6.11 22.31
N GLN A 201 -7.52 5.82 23.19
CA GLN A 201 -6.25 6.54 23.23
C GLN A 201 -5.30 5.99 22.16
N GLU A 202 -4.70 6.89 21.38
CA GLU A 202 -3.76 6.52 20.33
C GLU A 202 -2.51 5.85 20.91
N VAL A 203 -2.16 4.71 20.31
CA VAL A 203 -0.95 3.93 20.57
C VAL A 203 0.03 4.09 19.40
N TYR A 204 -0.50 4.21 18.19
CA TYR A 204 0.25 4.50 16.98
C TYR A 204 -0.62 5.31 16.01
N GLY A 205 0.00 6.28 15.32
CA GLY A 205 -0.66 7.13 14.35
C GLY A 205 0.12 8.43 14.19
N ALA A 206 -0.55 9.48 13.73
CA ALA A 206 0.09 10.73 13.33
C ALA A 206 0.92 11.38 14.45
N ALA A 207 0.50 11.22 15.72
CA ALA A 207 1.18 11.83 16.86
C ALA A 207 2.54 11.20 17.19
N PHE A 208 2.81 10.00 16.68
CA PHE A 208 3.98 9.20 17.07
C PHE A 208 5.01 9.05 15.95
N VAL A 209 4.72 9.56 14.76
CA VAL A 209 5.46 9.27 13.53
C VAL A 209 6.24 10.48 13.05
N SER A 210 7.47 10.28 12.55
CA SER A 210 8.19 11.33 11.84
C SER A 210 7.70 11.42 10.39
N ARG A 211 7.46 12.66 9.95
CA ARG A 211 6.99 12.94 8.59
C ARG A 211 7.98 12.45 7.54
N GLU A 212 9.28 12.59 7.78
CA GLU A 212 10.33 12.17 6.86
C GLU A 212 10.22 10.67 6.56
N TYR A 213 10.08 9.85 7.62
CA TYR A 213 9.90 8.41 7.46
C TYR A 213 8.55 8.07 6.83
N ALA A 214 7.46 8.72 7.25
CA ALA A 214 6.13 8.50 6.69
C ALA A 214 6.08 8.78 5.19
N VAL A 215 6.75 9.84 4.74
CA VAL A 215 6.82 10.22 3.33
C VAL A 215 7.66 9.23 2.54
N GLN A 216 8.83 8.83 3.04
CA GLN A 216 9.75 7.98 2.28
C GLN A 216 9.24 6.53 2.12
N GLN A 217 8.71 5.93 3.18
CA GLN A 217 8.35 4.52 3.19
C GLN A 217 6.87 4.25 3.48
N GLY A 218 6.06 5.26 3.80
CA GLY A 218 4.68 5.09 4.26
C GLY A 218 4.61 4.79 5.76
N MET A 219 3.54 5.24 6.43
CA MET A 219 3.34 5.05 7.87
C MET A 219 3.37 3.58 8.26
N SER A 220 2.62 2.74 7.54
CA SER A 220 2.61 1.29 7.73
C SER A 220 2.99 0.55 6.46
N GLY A 221 3.42 -0.70 6.61
CA GLY A 221 3.39 -1.70 5.55
C GLY A 221 2.12 -2.54 5.67
N TYR A 222 1.73 -3.19 4.59
CA TYR A 222 0.60 -4.10 4.58
C TYR A 222 0.99 -5.49 4.07
N SER A 223 0.45 -6.52 4.73
CA SER A 223 0.67 -7.92 4.40
C SER A 223 -0.65 -8.69 4.53
N LYS A 224 -0.74 -9.82 3.83
CA LYS A 224 -1.83 -10.80 4.01
C LYS A 224 -1.52 -11.88 5.04
N ASN A 225 -0.25 -12.00 5.44
CA ASN A 225 0.22 -13.05 6.33
C ASN A 225 1.06 -12.45 7.48
N VAL A 226 0.82 -12.94 8.69
CA VAL A 226 1.54 -12.55 9.92
C VAL A 226 2.99 -13.03 9.90
N ASP A 227 3.28 -14.21 9.37
CA ASP A 227 4.63 -14.77 9.30
C ASP A 227 5.49 -13.91 8.36
N THR A 228 4.98 -13.64 7.16
CA THR A 228 5.63 -12.72 6.20
C THR A 228 5.78 -11.30 6.75
N ALA A 229 4.81 -10.82 7.54
CA ALA A 229 4.91 -9.52 8.19
C ALA A 229 6.01 -9.50 9.26
N THR A 230 6.14 -10.57 10.04
CA THR A 230 7.11 -10.71 11.13
C THR A 230 8.55 -10.81 10.62
N GLU A 231 8.74 -11.47 9.48
CA GLU A 231 10.05 -11.63 8.83
C GLU A 231 10.46 -10.39 8.00
N ASN A 232 9.56 -9.43 7.81
CA ASN A 232 9.81 -8.28 6.96
C ASN A 232 10.88 -7.34 7.54
N GLN A 233 11.78 -6.88 6.69
CA GLN A 233 12.88 -5.97 7.08
C GLN A 233 12.39 -4.66 7.73
N ARG A 234 11.17 -4.19 7.43
CA ARG A 234 10.57 -3.00 8.05
C ARG A 234 10.45 -3.12 9.56
N VAL A 235 10.00 -4.27 10.09
CA VAL A 235 9.79 -4.47 11.53
C VAL A 235 11.01 -5.08 12.23
N THR A 236 12.00 -5.52 11.45
CA THR A 236 13.28 -6.06 11.91
C THR A 236 13.12 -7.31 12.81
N LYS A 237 14.08 -7.63 13.68
CA LYS A 237 14.25 -9.01 14.21
C LYS A 237 13.36 -9.39 15.40
N ASN A 238 12.79 -8.44 16.12
CA ASN A 238 11.98 -8.69 17.32
C ASN A 238 10.75 -7.77 17.35
N PRO A 239 9.77 -7.96 16.45
CA PRO A 239 8.55 -7.17 16.49
C PRO A 239 7.64 -7.61 17.64
N LEU A 240 6.89 -6.66 18.19
CA LEU A 240 5.72 -7.00 18.99
C LEU A 240 4.57 -7.35 18.05
N ILE A 241 4.01 -8.55 18.21
CA ILE A 241 2.82 -8.99 17.48
C ILE A 241 1.62 -8.77 18.39
N VAL A 242 0.64 -8.00 17.91
CA VAL A 242 -0.61 -7.71 18.63
C VAL A 242 -1.80 -8.11 17.77
N LYS A 243 -2.91 -8.46 18.41
CA LYS A 243 -4.15 -8.78 17.69
C LYS A 243 -5.15 -7.63 17.83
N ALA A 244 -5.61 -7.10 16.71
CA ALA A 244 -6.71 -6.16 16.73
C ALA A 244 -8.01 -6.87 17.15
N ILE A 245 -8.78 -6.23 18.03
CA ILE A 245 -10.07 -6.75 18.52
C ILE A 245 -11.25 -6.27 17.67
N LYS A 246 -11.13 -5.09 17.06
CA LYS A 246 -12.13 -4.50 16.14
C LYS A 246 -11.48 -3.40 15.30
N THR A 247 -12.19 -2.98 14.26
CA THR A 247 -11.90 -1.74 13.51
C THR A 247 -12.90 -0.65 13.88
N GLU A 248 -12.48 0.61 13.76
CA GLU A 248 -13.31 1.78 14.05
C GLU A 248 -13.34 2.78 12.87
N GLY A 249 -14.43 3.56 12.84
CA GLY A 249 -14.71 4.53 11.80
C GLY A 249 -15.17 3.93 10.47
N PRO A 250 -15.67 4.77 9.54
CA PRO A 250 -16.34 4.30 8.33
C PRO A 250 -15.40 3.64 7.33
N GLY A 251 -14.11 3.96 7.36
CA GLY A 251 -13.09 3.41 6.48
C GLY A 251 -12.48 2.10 6.97
N LYS A 252 -12.79 1.67 8.21
CA LYS A 252 -12.24 0.45 8.84
C LYS A 252 -10.70 0.40 8.84
N THR A 253 -10.07 1.56 9.06
CA THR A 253 -8.60 1.72 9.06
C THR A 253 -8.04 2.15 10.42
N ASP A 254 -8.90 2.26 11.42
CA ASP A 254 -8.51 2.47 12.81
C ASP A 254 -8.60 1.12 13.54
N PHE A 255 -7.50 0.67 14.14
CA PHE A 255 -7.35 -0.67 14.71
C PHE A 255 -7.34 -0.59 16.23
N ILE A 256 -8.25 -1.31 16.87
CA ILE A 256 -8.33 -1.30 18.33
C ILE A 256 -7.60 -2.53 18.86
N ILE A 257 -6.67 -2.34 19.78
CA ILE A 257 -5.93 -3.42 20.46
C ILE A 257 -6.29 -3.45 21.94
N ASN A 258 -5.94 -4.55 22.62
CA ASN A 258 -6.23 -4.67 24.04
C ASN A 258 -5.35 -3.70 24.87
N ASN A 259 -5.83 -3.33 26.06
CA ASN A 259 -5.13 -2.39 26.94
C ASN A 259 -3.76 -2.93 27.43
N THR A 260 -3.59 -4.24 27.54
CA THR A 260 -2.34 -4.87 27.97
C THR A 260 -1.23 -4.69 26.92
N GLU A 261 -1.53 -4.93 25.65
CA GLU A 261 -0.65 -4.74 24.49
C GLU A 261 -0.33 -3.26 24.29
N ALA A 262 -1.34 -2.39 24.42
CA ALA A 262 -1.14 -0.95 24.41
C ALA A 262 -0.19 -0.48 25.52
N SER A 263 -0.32 -1.05 26.72
CA SER A 263 0.58 -0.77 27.85
C SER A 263 2.00 -1.27 27.59
N ASN A 264 2.17 -2.44 26.96
CA ASN A 264 3.49 -2.95 26.56
C ASN A 264 4.17 -2.02 25.54
N LEU A 265 3.43 -1.48 24.58
CA LEU A 265 3.95 -0.50 23.62
C LEU A 265 4.38 0.80 24.31
N ARG A 266 3.62 1.28 25.30
CA ARG A 266 3.96 2.49 26.06
C ARG A 266 5.01 2.27 27.14
N GLY A 267 5.23 1.03 27.57
CA GLY A 267 6.06 0.67 28.73
C GLY A 267 7.58 0.82 28.55
N ALA A 268 8.06 1.09 27.34
CA ALA A 268 9.47 1.35 27.04
C ALA A 268 9.60 2.58 26.12
N PRO A 269 10.37 3.63 26.47
CA PRO A 269 10.66 4.74 25.56
C PRO A 269 11.30 4.31 24.23
N GLU A 270 12.04 3.20 24.25
CA GLU A 270 12.63 2.58 23.06
C GLU A 270 11.56 2.13 22.06
N ASN A 271 10.37 1.73 22.53
CA ASN A 271 9.27 1.33 21.66
C ASN A 271 8.72 2.53 20.87
N LEU A 272 8.74 3.73 21.46
CA LEU A 272 8.37 4.97 20.74
C LEU A 272 9.37 5.28 19.61
N SER A 273 10.62 4.84 19.72
CA SER A 273 11.65 5.12 18.71
C SER A 273 11.40 4.38 17.39
N PHE A 274 10.93 3.13 17.43
CA PHE A 274 10.61 2.40 16.20
C PHE A 274 9.28 2.87 15.57
N LEU A 275 8.31 3.31 16.39
CA LEU A 275 7.04 3.88 15.93
C LEU A 275 7.29 5.17 15.14
N LYS A 276 8.18 6.04 15.64
CA LYS A 276 8.67 7.24 14.91
C LYS A 276 9.21 6.92 13.54
N GLN A 277 9.88 5.77 13.41
CA GLN A 277 10.49 5.29 12.17
C GLN A 277 9.54 4.44 11.32
N CYS A 278 8.21 4.47 11.56
CA CYS A 278 7.22 3.74 10.75
C CYS A 278 7.48 2.23 10.63
N ARG A 279 8.10 1.63 11.66
CA ARG A 279 8.37 0.18 11.72
C ARG A 279 7.14 -0.59 12.14
N VAL A 280 6.08 -0.45 11.34
CA VAL A 280 4.77 -1.03 11.60
C VAL A 280 4.28 -1.77 10.36
N ILE A 281 3.81 -2.99 10.52
CA ILE A 281 3.08 -3.73 9.49
C ILE A 281 1.70 -4.09 10.02
N ILE A 282 0.69 -3.88 9.18
CA ILE A 282 -0.69 -4.24 9.47
C ILE A 282 -1.06 -5.41 8.56
N VAL A 283 -1.55 -6.47 9.16
CA VAL A 283 -1.98 -7.67 8.45
C VAL A 283 -3.48 -7.61 8.26
N VAL A 284 -3.93 -7.69 7.00
CA VAL A 284 -5.34 -7.63 6.61
C VAL A 284 -5.67 -8.76 5.64
N ASP A 285 -6.96 -8.95 5.33
CA ASP A 285 -7.44 -9.98 4.40
C ASP A 285 -7.21 -9.62 2.92
#